data_AF-A0A1M6IBY3-F1
#
_entry.id   AF-A0A1M6IBY3-F1
#
_cell.length_a   1.000
_cell.length_b   1.000
_cell.length_c   1.000
_cell.angle_alpha   90.00
_cell.angle_beta   90.00
_cell.angle_gamma   90.00
#
_symmetry.space_group_name_H-M   'P 1'
#
loop_
_entity.id
_entity.type
_entity.pdbx_description
1 polymer ?
#
loop_
_entity_poly.entity_id
_entity_poly.type
_entity_poly.pdbx_seq_one_letter_code
_entity_poly.pdbx_strand_id
1 'polypeptide(L)'
;MLFESIFSIQNHTDFEETALKIFHHQYINNLVYQRFCNLLGITRSSVTSIDRIPYLPIEFFKKEKVVSTTKIPQKVFTSSGTTGSVTSKHYVSDLSIYEDSFRKGFQHFYGDITEYVVLALLPSYLEREGSSLVYMAEKLIEDSQHPESGFYLYETKKLIDTLQTLLTSDKKILLLGVSFALLDLIEQHKIRLTDQVVVMETGGMKGRRKELIREELHQKLSKGFGIQKIHSEYGMTELLSQAYSKGDGIFECPPWMKMSVRNPEDPLSTIGYNRTGGINIIDLANINSCSFIATQDLGKVSKDGSFQILGRFDHSDIRGCNLMAL
;
A
#
# COMPACT_ATOMS: atom_id res chain seq x y z
N MET A 1 -0.66 20.40 -15.83
CA MET A 1 -0.85 20.60 -14.36
C MET A 1 0.05 19.62 -13.60
N LEU A 2 0.51 19.91 -12.38
CA LEU A 2 1.41 19.02 -11.60
C LEU A 2 0.90 17.56 -11.51
N PHE A 3 -0.42 17.38 -11.54
CA PHE A 3 -1.08 16.09 -11.61
C PHE A 3 -0.69 15.25 -12.84
N GLU A 4 -0.75 15.84 -14.05
CA GLU A 4 -0.46 15.12 -15.30
C GLU A 4 1.00 14.67 -15.37
N SER A 5 1.92 15.42 -14.75
CA SER A 5 3.33 15.04 -14.67
C SER A 5 3.57 13.80 -13.79
N ILE A 6 2.71 13.49 -12.81
CA ILE A 6 2.90 12.34 -11.92
C ILE A 6 2.81 11.03 -12.71
N PHE A 7 1.77 10.88 -13.52
CA PHE A 7 1.52 9.63 -14.25
C PHE A 7 2.18 9.57 -15.63
N SER A 8 3.08 10.50 -15.93
CA SER A 8 3.94 10.49 -17.11
C SER A 8 5.43 10.31 -16.77
N ILE A 9 5.77 10.03 -15.51
CA ILE A 9 7.13 9.68 -15.09
C ILE A 9 7.59 8.41 -15.79
N GLN A 10 8.70 8.49 -16.53
CA GLN A 10 9.28 7.34 -17.25
C GLN A 10 10.64 6.93 -16.71
N ASN A 11 11.33 7.83 -16.00
CA ASN A 11 12.70 7.61 -15.55
C ASN A 11 13.00 8.35 -14.23
N HIS A 12 14.22 8.16 -13.72
CA HIS A 12 14.66 8.75 -12.46
C HIS A 12 14.66 10.28 -12.46
N THR A 13 15.05 10.91 -13.58
CA THR A 13 15.10 12.38 -13.69
C THR A 13 13.71 12.97 -13.63
N ASP A 14 12.74 12.40 -14.35
CA ASP A 14 11.33 12.83 -14.29
C ASP A 14 10.78 12.75 -12.86
N PHE A 15 11.11 11.66 -12.16
CA PHE A 15 10.70 11.45 -10.77
C PHE A 15 11.29 12.53 -9.85
N GLU A 16 12.61 12.77 -9.92
CA GLU A 16 13.28 13.75 -9.07
C GLU A 16 12.74 15.16 -9.28
N GLU A 17 12.57 15.58 -10.54
CA GLU A 17 12.01 16.88 -10.85
C GLU A 17 10.57 17.02 -10.33
N THR A 18 9.75 15.98 -10.53
CA THR A 18 8.35 16.00 -10.09
C THR A 18 8.26 16.01 -8.57
N ALA A 19 9.10 15.22 -7.88
CA ALA A 19 9.19 15.18 -6.43
C ALA A 19 9.60 16.53 -5.84
N LEU A 20 10.60 17.22 -6.42
CA LEU A 20 11.03 18.55 -5.97
C LEU A 20 9.93 19.60 -6.20
N LYS A 21 9.26 19.59 -7.37
CA LYS A 21 8.14 20.49 -7.65
C LYS A 21 6.98 20.25 -6.65
N ILE A 22 6.66 19.00 -6.34
CA ILE A 22 5.64 18.64 -5.34
C ILE A 22 6.08 19.07 -3.94
N PHE A 23 7.35 18.86 -3.56
CA PHE A 23 7.87 19.35 -2.28
C PHE A 23 7.67 20.85 -2.11
N HIS A 24 8.07 21.65 -3.11
CA HIS A 24 7.90 23.09 -3.05
C HIS A 24 6.42 23.52 -2.98
N HIS A 25 5.53 22.80 -3.68
CA HIS A 25 4.10 23.01 -3.59
C HIS A 25 3.56 22.69 -2.18
N GLN A 26 3.87 21.52 -1.64
CA GLN A 26 3.38 21.08 -0.33
C GLN A 26 3.98 21.89 0.82
N TYR A 27 5.24 22.32 0.73
CA TYR A 27 5.84 23.21 1.73
C TYR A 27 5.08 24.53 1.88
N ILE A 28 4.49 25.05 0.81
CA ILE A 28 3.71 26.30 0.84
C ILE A 28 2.28 26.05 1.31
N ASN A 29 1.65 24.99 0.82
CA ASN A 29 0.20 24.80 0.94
C ASN A 29 -0.22 23.84 2.06
N ASN A 30 0.69 23.07 2.64
CA ASN A 30 0.42 22.18 3.77
C ASN A 30 1.03 22.74 5.05
N LEU A 31 0.20 23.38 5.87
CA LEU A 31 0.64 24.03 7.12
C LEU A 31 1.27 23.04 8.11
N VAL A 32 0.78 21.80 8.16
CA VAL A 32 1.32 20.75 9.05
C VAL A 32 2.74 20.39 8.61
N TYR A 33 2.92 20.14 7.32
CA TYR A 33 4.21 19.78 6.73
C TYR A 33 5.20 20.96 6.76
N GLN A 34 4.74 22.17 6.50
CA GLN A 34 5.54 23.39 6.59
C GLN A 34 6.08 23.59 8.02
N ARG A 35 5.19 23.49 9.02
CA ARG A 35 5.58 23.62 10.44
C ARG A 35 6.61 22.56 10.81
N PHE A 36 6.41 21.32 10.37
CA PHE A 36 7.36 20.24 10.57
C PHE A 36 8.73 20.56 9.95
N CYS A 37 8.78 20.97 8.68
CA CYS A 37 10.03 21.35 8.02
C CYS A 37 10.74 22.50 8.75
N ASN A 38 10.00 23.53 9.16
CA ASN A 38 10.56 24.69 9.85
C ASN A 38 11.17 24.33 11.21
N LEU A 39 10.54 23.42 11.96
CA LEU A 39 11.07 22.93 13.23
C LEU A 39 12.37 22.12 13.06
N LEU A 40 12.58 21.51 11.89
CA LEU A 40 13.84 20.87 11.51
C LEU A 40 14.89 21.85 10.97
N GLY A 41 14.57 23.15 10.89
CA GLY A 41 15.44 24.15 10.26
C GLY A 41 15.53 24.03 8.74
N ILE A 42 14.63 23.27 8.11
CA ILE A 42 14.60 23.05 6.66
C ILE A 42 13.68 24.09 6.02
N THR A 43 14.25 24.88 5.10
CA THR A 43 13.50 25.88 4.33
C THR A 43 13.22 25.37 2.92
N ARG A 44 12.20 25.97 2.26
CA ARG A 44 11.84 25.65 0.87
C ARG A 44 13.04 25.64 -0.08
N SER A 45 13.93 26.63 0.02
CA SER A 45 15.08 26.80 -0.87
C SER A 45 16.28 25.94 -0.50
N SER A 46 16.33 25.41 0.73
CA SER A 46 17.43 24.54 1.18
C SER A 46 17.38 23.12 0.60
N VAL A 47 16.22 22.71 0.08
CA VAL A 47 15.99 21.39 -0.52
C VAL A 47 16.19 21.48 -2.03
N THR A 48 17.34 21.00 -2.49
CA THR A 48 17.74 20.99 -3.90
C THR A 48 17.85 19.59 -4.50
N SER A 49 17.68 18.55 -3.68
CA SER A 49 17.64 17.15 -4.09
C SER A 49 16.62 16.38 -3.25
N ILE A 50 16.15 15.23 -3.76
CA ILE A 50 15.16 14.40 -3.07
C ILE A 50 15.66 13.87 -1.71
N ASP A 51 16.97 13.65 -1.57
CA ASP A 51 17.59 13.17 -0.33
C ASP A 51 17.53 14.19 0.82
N ARG A 52 17.23 15.46 0.50
CA ARG A 52 17.09 16.55 1.48
C ARG A 52 15.64 16.78 1.89
N ILE A 53 14.69 16.05 1.31
CA ILE A 53 13.27 16.19 1.64
C ILE A 53 13.00 15.51 3.00
N PRO A 54 12.47 16.24 4.00
CA PRO A 54 12.12 15.64 5.28
C PRO A 54 10.84 14.79 5.17
N TYR A 55 10.81 13.63 5.80
CA TYR A 55 9.66 12.73 5.77
C TYR A 55 8.76 12.97 6.99
N LEU A 56 7.48 13.29 6.76
CA LEU A 56 6.51 13.53 7.82
C LEU A 56 6.17 12.20 8.53
N PRO A 57 6.30 12.11 9.86
CA PRO A 57 5.91 10.90 10.59
C PRO A 57 4.43 10.57 10.36
N ILE A 58 4.14 9.33 9.99
CA ILE A 58 2.79 8.89 9.61
C ILE A 58 1.74 9.12 10.71
N GLU A 59 2.15 9.17 11.98
CA GLU A 59 1.25 9.46 13.11
C GLU A 59 0.55 10.82 13.02
N PHE A 60 1.08 11.77 12.25
CA PHE A 60 0.42 13.06 12.05
C PHE A 60 -0.97 12.89 11.44
N PHE A 61 -1.22 11.86 10.62
CA PHE A 61 -2.55 11.58 10.08
C PHE A 61 -3.58 11.18 11.16
N LYS A 62 -3.16 10.84 12.38
CA LYS A 62 -4.06 10.60 13.53
C LYS A 62 -4.38 11.87 14.31
N LYS A 63 -3.47 12.85 14.28
CA LYS A 63 -3.47 14.01 15.18
C LYS A 63 -3.85 15.30 14.47
N GLU A 64 -3.60 15.38 13.17
CA GLU A 64 -3.66 16.60 12.37
C GLU A 64 -4.37 16.35 11.04
N LYS A 65 -4.93 17.41 10.46
CA LYS A 65 -5.50 17.37 9.10
C LYS A 65 -4.39 17.66 8.09
N VAL A 66 -3.74 16.61 7.59
CA VAL A 66 -2.64 16.71 6.62
C VAL A 66 -3.19 16.93 5.21
N VAL A 67 -3.24 18.20 4.76
CA VAL A 67 -3.74 18.60 3.43
C VAL A 67 -2.89 19.71 2.82
N SER A 68 -2.75 19.71 1.50
CA SER A 68 -2.05 20.71 0.68
C SER A 68 -3.00 21.56 -0.18
N THR A 69 -4.29 21.56 0.13
CA THR A 69 -5.33 22.23 -0.67
C THR A 69 -6.44 22.78 0.21
N THR A 70 -7.12 23.81 -0.29
CA THR A 70 -8.30 24.41 0.35
C THR A 70 -9.61 23.79 -0.13
N LYS A 71 -9.57 22.90 -1.13
CA LYS A 71 -10.74 22.17 -1.62
C LYS A 71 -11.35 21.31 -0.50
N ILE A 72 -12.68 21.21 -0.49
CA ILE A 72 -13.40 20.33 0.43
C ILE A 72 -13.07 18.87 0.06
N PRO A 73 -12.74 18.00 1.05
CA PRO A 73 -12.52 16.58 0.80
C PRO A 73 -13.75 15.93 0.15
N GLN A 74 -13.57 15.24 -0.97
CA GLN A 74 -14.60 14.41 -1.58
C GLN A 74 -14.83 13.13 -0.75
N LYS A 75 -13.77 12.61 -0.13
CA LYS A 75 -13.82 11.45 0.76
C LYS A 75 -12.80 11.56 1.88
N VAL A 76 -13.11 10.94 3.01
CA VAL A 76 -12.15 10.77 4.12
C VAL A 76 -11.97 9.27 4.34
N PHE A 77 -10.77 8.78 4.05
CA PHE A 77 -10.42 7.40 4.36
C PHE A 77 -9.89 7.29 5.78
N THR A 78 -10.16 6.17 6.45
CA THR A 78 -9.72 5.91 7.81
C THR A 78 -9.01 4.56 7.94
N SER A 79 -7.96 4.52 8.76
CA SER A 79 -7.19 3.29 8.99
C SER A 79 -7.95 2.30 9.86
N SER A 80 -7.65 1.01 9.71
CA SER A 80 -8.13 -0.02 10.64
C SER A 80 -7.60 0.22 12.06
N GLY A 81 -8.46 0.67 12.97
CA GLY A 81 -8.15 0.81 14.40
C GLY A 81 -8.64 -0.39 15.22
N THR A 82 -8.00 -0.65 16.35
CA THR A 82 -8.56 -1.45 17.45
C THR A 82 -9.49 -0.58 18.30
N THR A 83 -10.44 -1.19 19.00
CA THR A 83 -11.36 -0.50 19.91
C THR A 83 -10.58 0.40 20.89
N GLY A 84 -10.89 1.70 20.90
CA GLY A 84 -10.23 2.69 21.78
C GLY A 84 -9.00 3.38 21.19
N SER A 85 -8.53 3.01 19.99
CA SER A 85 -7.41 3.68 19.32
C SER A 85 -7.86 4.80 18.38
N VAL A 86 -7.08 5.89 18.31
CA VAL A 86 -7.29 6.95 17.31
C VAL A 86 -6.81 6.46 15.95
N THR A 87 -7.71 6.43 14.98
CA THR A 87 -7.43 6.04 13.59
C THR A 87 -6.82 7.20 12.81
N SER A 88 -5.97 6.87 11.85
CA SER A 88 -5.49 7.83 10.86
C SER A 88 -6.64 8.25 9.96
N LYS A 89 -6.61 9.50 9.48
CA LYS A 89 -7.58 10.06 8.54
C LYS A 89 -6.86 10.65 7.33
N HIS A 90 -7.18 10.19 6.14
CA HIS A 90 -6.70 10.75 4.89
C HIS A 90 -7.82 11.49 4.18
N TYR A 91 -7.69 12.82 4.09
CA TYR A 91 -8.67 13.71 3.50
C TYR A 91 -8.40 13.89 1.99
N VAL A 92 -9.10 13.12 1.17
CA VAL A 92 -8.91 13.11 -0.29
C VAL A 92 -9.85 14.11 -0.95
N SER A 93 -9.30 15.20 -1.47
CA SER A 93 -10.03 16.28 -2.14
C SER A 93 -10.36 16.00 -3.60
N ASP A 94 -9.70 15.01 -4.20
CA ASP A 94 -9.83 14.66 -5.60
C ASP A 94 -9.62 13.16 -5.78
N LEU A 95 -10.73 12.42 -5.88
CA LEU A 95 -10.73 10.96 -6.01
C LEU A 95 -10.15 10.50 -7.34
N SER A 96 -10.21 11.33 -8.39
CA SER A 96 -9.66 10.97 -9.70
C SER A 96 -8.16 10.66 -9.62
N ILE A 97 -7.44 11.30 -8.69
CA ILE A 97 -6.01 11.03 -8.47
C ILE A 97 -5.79 9.63 -7.89
N TYR A 98 -6.61 9.25 -6.91
CA TYR A 98 -6.52 7.92 -6.32
C TYR A 98 -6.87 6.85 -7.35
N GLU A 99 -7.94 7.10 -8.10
CA GLU A 99 -8.41 6.19 -9.14
C GLU A 99 -7.41 6.00 -10.27
N ASP A 100 -6.83 7.08 -10.81
CA ASP A 100 -5.77 6.98 -11.81
C ASP A 100 -4.55 6.24 -11.26
N SER A 101 -4.18 6.48 -10.00
CA SER A 101 -3.04 5.83 -9.34
C SER A 101 -3.22 4.32 -9.27
N PHE A 102 -4.31 3.81 -8.68
CA PHE A 102 -4.47 2.36 -8.58
C PHE A 102 -4.78 1.70 -9.93
N ARG A 103 -5.46 2.37 -10.87
CA ARG A 103 -5.73 1.83 -12.21
C ARG A 103 -4.45 1.67 -13.02
N LYS A 104 -3.66 2.74 -13.10
CA LYS A 104 -2.36 2.71 -13.81
C LYS A 104 -1.36 1.81 -13.09
N GLY A 105 -1.39 1.78 -11.76
CA GLY A 105 -0.61 0.87 -10.94
C GLY A 105 -0.94 -0.58 -11.28
N PHE A 106 -2.21 -0.98 -11.22
CA PHE A 106 -2.63 -2.32 -11.60
C PHE A 106 -2.24 -2.65 -13.04
N GLN A 107 -2.48 -1.73 -13.98
CA GLN A 107 -2.08 -1.89 -15.39
C GLN A 107 -0.58 -2.12 -15.57
N HIS A 108 0.25 -1.38 -14.84
CA HIS A 108 1.71 -1.51 -14.88
C HIS A 108 2.18 -2.89 -14.44
N PHE A 109 1.59 -3.46 -13.38
CA PHE A 109 2.03 -4.74 -12.82
C PHE A 109 1.33 -5.96 -13.43
N TYR A 110 0.05 -5.85 -13.77
CA TYR A 110 -0.82 -6.98 -14.09
C TYR A 110 -1.50 -6.89 -15.46
N GLY A 111 -1.42 -5.74 -16.13
CA GLY A 111 -2.12 -5.50 -17.40
C GLY A 111 -3.55 -5.01 -17.22
N ASP A 112 -4.35 -5.11 -18.27
CA ASP A 112 -5.69 -4.53 -18.31
C ASP A 112 -6.65 -5.27 -17.36
N ILE A 113 -7.31 -4.53 -16.47
CA ILE A 113 -8.27 -5.07 -15.48
C ILE A 113 -9.49 -5.72 -16.14
N THR A 114 -9.85 -5.32 -17.36
CA THR A 114 -10.96 -5.91 -18.12
C THR A 114 -10.69 -7.37 -18.53
N GLU A 115 -9.43 -7.83 -18.47
CA GLU A 115 -9.07 -9.24 -18.68
C GLU A 115 -9.31 -10.12 -17.45
N TYR A 116 -9.60 -9.52 -16.28
CA TYR A 116 -9.69 -10.22 -15.00
C TYR A 116 -11.13 -10.27 -14.49
N VAL A 117 -11.55 -11.44 -13.99
CA VAL A 117 -12.66 -11.51 -13.03
C VAL A 117 -12.12 -11.21 -11.64
N VAL A 118 -12.67 -10.18 -10.97
CA VAL A 118 -12.19 -9.70 -9.67
C VAL A 118 -13.07 -10.24 -8.55
N LEU A 119 -12.51 -11.12 -7.73
CA LEU A 119 -13.17 -11.73 -6.58
C LEU A 119 -12.54 -11.20 -5.29
N ALA A 120 -13.25 -10.31 -4.59
CA ALA A 120 -12.74 -9.62 -3.41
C ALA A 120 -13.23 -10.25 -2.09
N LEU A 121 -12.38 -11.03 -1.42
CA LEU A 121 -12.62 -11.63 -0.10
C LEU A 121 -12.14 -10.70 1.02
N LEU A 122 -12.93 -9.66 1.32
CA LEU A 122 -12.57 -8.58 2.25
C LEU A 122 -13.55 -8.46 3.44
N PRO A 123 -13.76 -9.52 4.25
CA PRO A 123 -14.60 -9.45 5.44
C PRO A 123 -14.15 -8.38 6.43
N SER A 124 -15.08 -7.86 7.22
CA SER A 124 -14.87 -6.78 8.20
C SER A 124 -14.46 -5.41 7.64
N TYR A 125 -14.14 -5.29 6.35
CA TYR A 125 -13.83 -3.99 5.74
C TYR A 125 -15.05 -3.32 5.10
N LEU A 126 -16.02 -4.06 4.53
CA LEU A 126 -17.28 -3.46 4.04
C LEU A 126 -18.20 -2.98 5.16
N GLU A 127 -18.06 -3.56 6.37
CA GLU A 127 -18.79 -3.11 7.56
C GLU A 127 -18.24 -1.78 8.11
N ARG A 128 -17.15 -1.26 7.54
CA ARG A 128 -16.48 -0.03 7.95
C ARG A 128 -16.56 1.01 6.83
N GLU A 129 -17.20 2.13 7.13
CA GLU A 129 -17.12 3.29 6.25
C GLU A 129 -15.69 3.84 6.18
N GLY A 130 -15.25 4.23 4.99
CA GLY A 130 -13.98 4.92 4.79
C GLY A 130 -12.76 4.01 4.59
N SER A 131 -12.91 2.72 4.24
CA SER A 131 -11.78 1.90 3.81
C SER A 131 -11.32 2.26 2.38
N SER A 132 -10.07 2.70 2.23
CA SER A 132 -9.48 2.98 0.91
C SER A 132 -9.28 1.71 0.08
N LEU A 133 -9.00 0.58 0.73
CA LEU A 133 -8.88 -0.73 0.08
C LEU A 133 -10.22 -1.18 -0.52
N VAL A 134 -11.31 -1.04 0.24
CA VAL A 134 -12.66 -1.40 -0.26
C VAL A 134 -13.05 -0.51 -1.43
N TYR A 135 -12.76 0.78 -1.34
CA TYR A 135 -13.02 1.71 -2.44
C TYR A 135 -12.26 1.31 -3.72
N MET A 136 -10.98 0.98 -3.60
CA MET A 136 -10.18 0.50 -4.74
C MET A 136 -10.73 -0.80 -5.31
N ALA A 137 -11.02 -1.79 -4.45
CA ALA A 137 -11.57 -3.07 -4.88
C ALA A 137 -12.92 -2.91 -5.60
N GLU A 138 -13.80 -2.04 -5.09
CA GLU A 138 -15.09 -1.72 -5.71
C GLU A 138 -14.89 -1.16 -7.12
N LYS A 139 -13.98 -0.21 -7.29
CA LYS A 139 -13.67 0.35 -8.62
C LYS A 139 -13.03 -0.66 -9.57
N LEU A 140 -12.11 -1.51 -9.10
CA LEU A 140 -11.54 -2.58 -9.94
C LEU A 140 -12.60 -3.62 -10.35
N ILE A 141 -13.57 -3.93 -9.48
CA ILE A 141 -14.73 -4.78 -9.81
C ILE A 141 -15.58 -4.13 -10.91
N GLU A 142 -15.93 -2.85 -10.74
CA GLU A 142 -16.68 -2.09 -11.76
C GLU A 142 -15.95 -2.05 -13.10
N ASP A 143 -14.65 -1.72 -13.07
CA ASP A 143 -13.79 -1.58 -14.25
C ASP A 143 -13.56 -2.92 -14.96
N SER A 144 -13.67 -4.06 -14.25
CA SER A 144 -13.46 -5.39 -14.83
C SER A 144 -14.53 -5.79 -15.85
N GLN A 145 -15.75 -5.23 -15.76
CA GLN A 145 -16.88 -5.50 -16.65
C GLN A 145 -17.35 -6.97 -16.71
N HIS A 146 -16.93 -7.82 -15.77
CA HIS A 146 -17.40 -9.20 -15.66
C HIS A 146 -18.52 -9.33 -14.62
N PRO A 147 -19.67 -9.94 -14.96
CA PRO A 147 -20.78 -10.10 -14.01
C PRO A 147 -20.45 -11.01 -12.83
N GLU A 148 -19.42 -11.85 -12.95
CA GLU A 148 -18.94 -12.73 -11.88
C GLU A 148 -18.05 -11.99 -10.85
N SER A 149 -17.55 -10.80 -11.20
CA SER A 149 -16.75 -9.97 -10.29
C SER A 149 -17.62 -9.46 -9.14
N GLY A 150 -17.04 -9.40 -7.94
CA GLY A 150 -17.77 -8.94 -6.77
C GLY A 150 -17.06 -9.15 -5.45
N PHE A 151 -17.71 -8.64 -4.39
CA PHE A 151 -17.30 -8.86 -3.01
C PHE A 151 -17.88 -10.16 -2.47
N TYR A 152 -17.06 -10.82 -1.65
CA TYR A 152 -17.41 -11.99 -0.87
C TYR A 152 -17.04 -11.68 0.58
N LEU A 153 -18.03 -11.60 1.45
CA LEU A 153 -17.83 -11.26 2.85
C LEU A 153 -17.72 -12.51 3.69
N TYR A 154 -18.83 -13.22 3.78
CA TYR A 154 -18.98 -14.46 4.55
C TYR A 154 -19.43 -15.61 3.66
N GLU A 155 -19.70 -15.33 2.38
CA GLU A 155 -20.18 -16.28 1.38
C GLU A 155 -19.03 -17.12 0.79
N THR A 156 -18.18 -17.71 1.63
CA THR A 156 -17.01 -18.50 1.20
C THR A 156 -17.41 -19.66 0.28
N LYS A 157 -18.57 -20.28 0.53
CA LYS A 157 -19.12 -21.32 -0.37
C LYS A 157 -19.41 -20.76 -1.77
N LYS A 158 -20.09 -19.62 -1.86
CA LYS A 158 -20.41 -18.97 -3.14
C LYS A 158 -19.14 -18.60 -3.89
N LEU A 159 -18.12 -18.09 -3.19
CA LEU A 159 -16.81 -17.79 -3.77
C LEU A 159 -16.18 -19.04 -4.40
N ILE A 160 -16.20 -20.17 -3.69
CA ILE A 160 -15.65 -21.44 -4.20
C ILE A 160 -16.43 -21.95 -5.40
N ASP A 161 -17.77 -21.91 -5.36
CA ASP A 161 -18.62 -22.33 -6.48
C ASP A 161 -18.34 -21.47 -7.74
N THR A 162 -18.18 -20.15 -7.55
CA THR A 162 -17.78 -19.23 -8.63
C THR A 162 -16.37 -19.55 -9.15
N LEU A 163 -15.39 -19.75 -8.26
CA LEU A 163 -14.03 -20.11 -8.66
C LEU A 163 -14.00 -21.42 -9.47
N GLN A 164 -14.71 -22.46 -9.02
CA GLN A 164 -14.78 -23.74 -9.74
C GLN A 164 -15.36 -23.58 -11.15
N THR A 165 -16.38 -22.73 -11.30
CA THR A 165 -16.96 -22.41 -12.61
C THR A 165 -15.91 -21.71 -13.49
N LEU A 166 -15.25 -20.67 -12.97
CA LEU A 166 -14.30 -19.86 -13.73
C LEU A 166 -13.01 -20.60 -14.09
N LEU A 167 -12.57 -21.58 -13.30
CA LEU A 167 -11.43 -22.44 -13.60
C LEU A 167 -11.64 -23.30 -14.87
N THR A 168 -12.89 -23.43 -15.35
CA THR A 168 -13.17 -24.09 -16.64
C THR A 168 -13.22 -23.12 -17.83
N SER A 169 -13.03 -21.82 -17.57
CA SER A 169 -13.01 -20.75 -18.57
C SER A 169 -11.58 -20.25 -18.83
N ASP A 170 -11.38 -19.56 -19.96
CA ASP A 170 -10.09 -18.94 -20.32
C ASP A 170 -9.89 -17.55 -19.67
N LYS A 171 -10.72 -17.16 -18.70
CA LYS A 171 -10.61 -15.86 -18.02
C LYS A 171 -9.50 -15.87 -16.98
N LYS A 172 -8.74 -14.75 -16.89
CA LYS A 172 -7.85 -14.51 -15.75
C LYS A 172 -8.70 -14.16 -14.53
N ILE A 173 -8.23 -14.53 -13.34
CA ILE A 173 -8.96 -14.30 -12.09
C ILE A 173 -8.03 -13.59 -11.11
N LEU A 174 -8.52 -12.51 -10.51
CA LEU A 174 -7.88 -11.89 -9.35
C LEU A 174 -8.67 -12.26 -8.10
N LEU A 175 -8.12 -13.14 -7.26
CA LEU A 175 -8.62 -13.37 -5.91
C LEU A 175 -7.89 -12.45 -4.94
N LEU A 176 -8.49 -11.29 -4.67
CA LEU A 176 -7.97 -10.31 -3.71
C LEU A 176 -8.55 -10.59 -2.32
N GLY A 177 -7.73 -10.84 -1.31
CA GLY A 177 -8.25 -11.13 0.03
C GLY A 177 -7.37 -10.71 1.17
N VAL A 178 -7.98 -10.49 2.33
CA VAL A 178 -7.22 -10.27 3.58
C VAL A 178 -6.69 -11.60 4.10
N SER A 179 -5.50 -11.56 4.70
CA SER A 179 -4.71 -12.76 5.05
C SER A 179 -5.50 -13.81 5.84
N PHE A 180 -6.25 -13.41 6.87
CA PHE A 180 -6.99 -14.36 7.70
C PHE A 180 -8.15 -15.03 6.94
N ALA A 181 -8.82 -14.29 6.04
CA ALA A 181 -9.95 -14.82 5.29
C ALA A 181 -9.50 -15.82 4.22
N LEU A 182 -8.35 -15.58 3.60
CA LEU A 182 -7.73 -16.54 2.68
C LEU A 182 -7.30 -17.82 3.43
N LEU A 183 -6.78 -17.70 4.65
CA LEU A 183 -6.48 -18.85 5.50
C LEU A 183 -7.76 -19.63 5.88
N ASP A 184 -8.81 -18.93 6.30
CA ASP A 184 -10.11 -19.55 6.58
C ASP A 184 -10.64 -20.30 5.36
N LEU A 185 -10.49 -19.73 4.15
CA LEU A 185 -10.94 -20.32 2.90
C LEU A 185 -10.27 -21.67 2.62
N ILE A 186 -8.93 -21.77 2.73
CA ILE A 186 -8.19 -23.02 2.48
C ILE A 186 -8.36 -24.07 3.59
N GLU A 187 -8.73 -23.65 4.80
CA GLU A 187 -9.03 -24.56 5.91
C GLU A 187 -10.44 -25.17 5.77
N GLN A 188 -11.41 -24.38 5.29
CA GLN A 188 -12.81 -24.80 5.15
C GLN A 188 -13.08 -25.55 3.85
N HIS A 189 -12.37 -25.19 2.77
CA HIS A 189 -12.64 -25.72 1.42
C HIS A 189 -11.36 -26.23 0.77
N LYS A 190 -11.44 -27.40 0.15
CA LYS A 190 -10.35 -27.92 -0.68
C LYS A 190 -10.55 -27.45 -2.12
N ILE A 191 -9.68 -26.55 -2.57
CA ILE A 191 -9.66 -26.10 -3.96
C ILE A 191 -8.22 -26.12 -4.47
N ARG A 192 -8.04 -26.51 -5.74
CA ARG A 192 -6.76 -26.38 -6.44
C ARG A 192 -6.93 -25.34 -7.53
N LEU A 193 -6.15 -24.27 -7.43
CA LEU A 193 -6.10 -23.20 -8.41
C LEU A 193 -5.01 -23.51 -9.45
N THR A 194 -5.11 -22.86 -10.60
CA THR A 194 -4.12 -22.89 -11.67
C THR A 194 -3.48 -21.50 -11.80
N ASP A 195 -2.46 -21.38 -12.65
CA ASP A 195 -1.75 -20.11 -12.87
C ASP A 195 -2.63 -19.02 -13.52
N GLN A 196 -3.86 -19.34 -13.94
CA GLN A 196 -4.84 -18.32 -14.38
C GLN A 196 -5.36 -17.46 -13.22
N VAL A 197 -5.14 -17.89 -11.96
CA VAL A 197 -5.61 -17.21 -10.75
C VAL A 197 -4.47 -16.51 -10.03
N VAL A 198 -4.51 -15.18 -10.04
CA VAL A 198 -3.67 -14.35 -9.17
C VAL A 198 -4.33 -14.31 -7.79
N VAL A 199 -3.75 -15.04 -6.83
CA VAL A 199 -4.13 -14.90 -5.42
C VAL A 199 -3.29 -13.79 -4.81
N MET A 200 -3.95 -12.70 -4.44
CA MET A 200 -3.32 -11.52 -3.87
C MET A 200 -3.79 -11.32 -2.43
N GLU A 201 -2.86 -11.43 -1.49
CA GLU A 201 -3.12 -11.07 -0.10
C GLU A 201 -2.88 -9.58 0.14
N THR A 202 -3.73 -8.99 0.99
CA THR A 202 -3.55 -7.64 1.52
C THR A 202 -3.77 -7.66 3.03
N GLY A 203 -2.68 -7.71 3.80
CA GLY A 203 -2.65 -7.49 5.25
C GLY A 203 -3.81 -8.12 6.06
N GLY A 204 -4.23 -7.46 7.14
CA GLY A 204 -5.50 -7.78 7.84
C GLY A 204 -5.44 -8.82 8.97
N MET A 205 -4.28 -9.31 9.39
CA MET A 205 -4.20 -10.32 10.48
C MET A 205 -4.49 -9.80 11.90
N LYS A 206 -4.52 -8.47 12.11
CA LYS A 206 -4.58 -7.85 13.44
C LYS A 206 -5.81 -8.28 14.25
N GLY A 207 -5.55 -8.89 15.42
CA GLY A 207 -6.56 -9.21 16.43
C GLY A 207 -7.46 -10.42 16.11
N ARG A 208 -7.21 -11.16 15.03
CA ARG A 208 -8.04 -12.32 14.62
C ARG A 208 -7.32 -13.66 14.76
N ARG A 209 -6.01 -13.73 14.48
CA ARG A 209 -5.19 -14.95 14.54
C ARG A 209 -3.80 -14.64 15.10
N LYS A 210 -3.01 -15.67 15.40
CA LYS A 210 -1.57 -15.52 15.66
C LYS A 210 -0.93 -14.81 14.47
N GLU A 211 -0.15 -13.77 14.71
CA GLU A 211 0.55 -13.04 13.66
C GLU A 211 1.60 -13.96 13.04
N LEU A 212 1.46 -14.23 11.75
CA LEU A 212 2.39 -15.06 10.97
C LEU A 212 3.36 -14.14 10.23
N ILE A 213 4.62 -14.57 10.13
CA ILE A 213 5.54 -13.94 9.18
C ILE A 213 5.05 -14.22 7.75
N ARG A 214 5.30 -13.30 6.82
CA ARG A 214 4.74 -13.36 5.46
C ARG A 214 5.14 -14.64 4.73
N GLU A 215 6.37 -15.10 4.92
CA GLU A 215 6.88 -16.33 4.32
C GLU A 215 6.06 -17.54 4.78
N GLU A 216 5.70 -17.62 6.07
CA GLU A 216 4.88 -18.71 6.60
C GLU A 216 3.44 -18.63 6.06
N LEU A 217 2.87 -17.42 5.99
CA LEU A 217 1.56 -17.19 5.40
C LEU A 217 1.52 -17.67 3.94
N HIS A 218 2.50 -17.23 3.13
CA HIS A 218 2.59 -17.58 1.71
C HIS A 218 2.77 -19.09 1.53
N GLN A 219 3.61 -19.76 2.34
CA GLN A 219 3.75 -21.22 2.29
C GLN A 219 2.44 -21.96 2.56
N LYS A 220 1.68 -21.53 3.57
CA LYS A 220 0.37 -22.13 3.89
C LYS A 220 -0.63 -21.91 2.75
N LEU A 221 -0.73 -20.69 2.24
CA LEU A 221 -1.64 -20.34 1.14
C LEU A 221 -1.27 -21.05 -0.17
N SER A 222 0.01 -21.02 -0.58
CA SER A 222 0.51 -21.76 -1.74
C SER A 222 0.17 -23.25 -1.66
N LYS A 223 0.41 -23.88 -0.50
CA LYS A 223 0.06 -25.30 -0.28
C LYS A 223 -1.45 -25.53 -0.30
N GLY A 224 -2.23 -24.64 0.33
CA GLY A 224 -3.69 -24.75 0.43
C GLY A 224 -4.38 -24.63 -0.92
N PHE A 225 -3.94 -23.68 -1.75
CA PHE A 225 -4.47 -23.44 -3.09
C PHE A 225 -3.81 -24.29 -4.17
N GLY A 226 -2.65 -24.90 -3.91
CA GLY A 226 -1.93 -25.71 -4.89
C GLY A 226 -1.18 -24.91 -5.95
N ILE A 227 -0.84 -23.64 -5.67
CA ILE A 227 -0.09 -22.74 -6.56
C ILE A 227 1.28 -22.40 -5.97
N GLN A 228 2.20 -21.93 -6.80
CA GLN A 228 3.57 -21.68 -6.36
C GLN A 228 3.72 -20.34 -5.61
N LYS A 229 3.10 -19.29 -6.11
CA LYS A 229 3.30 -17.92 -5.63
C LYS A 229 1.99 -17.33 -5.12
N ILE A 230 2.10 -16.60 -4.02
CA ILE A 230 1.06 -15.70 -3.53
C ILE A 230 1.56 -14.29 -3.76
N HIS A 231 0.70 -13.47 -4.33
CA HIS A 231 0.99 -12.08 -4.57
C HIS A 231 0.63 -11.28 -3.32
N SER A 232 1.24 -10.12 -3.15
CA SER A 232 0.93 -9.21 -2.06
C SER A 232 0.72 -7.80 -2.58
N GLU A 233 -0.20 -7.08 -1.97
CA GLU A 233 -0.35 -5.63 -2.12
C GLU A 233 0.17 -4.94 -0.84
N TYR A 234 0.96 -3.89 -1.02
CA TYR A 234 1.41 -3.01 0.06
C TYR A 234 0.86 -1.61 -0.16
N GLY A 235 0.02 -1.21 0.79
CA GLY A 235 -0.62 0.09 0.84
C GLY A 235 -1.09 0.39 2.26
N MET A 236 -1.64 1.58 2.44
CA MET A 236 -2.23 2.04 3.69
C MET A 236 -3.15 3.22 3.42
N THR A 237 -3.97 3.58 4.42
CA THR A 237 -4.93 4.69 4.30
C THR A 237 -4.29 6.01 3.91
N GLU A 238 -3.07 6.26 4.40
CA GLU A 238 -2.31 7.48 4.21
C GLU A 238 -1.68 7.59 2.81
N LEU A 239 -1.69 6.52 2.00
CA LEU A 239 -1.14 6.49 0.64
C LEU A 239 -2.27 6.47 -0.40
N LEU A 240 -1.97 6.99 -1.59
CA LEU A 240 -2.82 6.85 -2.78
C LEU A 240 -2.19 5.95 -3.85
N SER A 241 -0.99 5.43 -3.61
CA SER A 241 -0.33 4.43 -4.45
C SER A 241 -0.15 3.09 -3.74
N GLN A 242 -0.19 2.01 -4.53
CA GLN A 242 0.07 0.64 -4.08
C GLN A 242 1.36 0.12 -4.71
N ALA A 243 2.14 -0.58 -3.90
CA ALA A 243 3.24 -1.41 -4.37
C ALA A 243 2.79 -2.88 -4.39
N TYR A 244 3.34 -3.66 -5.30
CA TYR A 244 2.91 -5.05 -5.46
C TYR A 244 4.10 -6.00 -5.45
N SER A 245 3.86 -7.18 -4.88
CA SER A 245 4.76 -8.32 -4.97
C SER A 245 4.10 -9.42 -5.78
N LYS A 246 4.83 -9.98 -6.74
CA LYS A 246 4.41 -11.17 -7.50
C LYS A 246 4.86 -12.49 -6.85
N GLY A 247 5.37 -12.42 -5.62
CA GLY A 247 5.93 -13.57 -4.90
C GLY A 247 7.17 -13.21 -4.10
N ASP A 248 7.56 -14.14 -3.21
CA ASP A 248 8.79 -14.07 -2.41
C ASP A 248 8.90 -12.86 -1.47
N GLY A 249 7.80 -12.13 -1.26
CA GLY A 249 7.75 -10.94 -0.41
C GLY A 249 8.57 -9.77 -0.95
N ILE A 250 8.96 -9.78 -2.24
CA ILE A 250 9.69 -8.71 -2.91
C ILE A 250 8.69 -7.80 -3.63
N PHE A 251 8.62 -6.55 -3.21
CA PHE A 251 7.70 -5.55 -3.73
C PHE A 251 8.40 -4.62 -4.71
N GLU A 252 7.63 -4.16 -5.70
CA GLU A 252 8.01 -3.15 -6.66
C GLU A 252 7.05 -1.96 -6.57
N CYS A 253 7.59 -0.75 -6.79
CA CYS A 253 6.82 0.49 -6.78
C CYS A 253 6.39 0.89 -8.19
N PRO A 254 5.20 1.50 -8.36
CA PRO A 254 4.87 2.16 -9.61
C PRO A 254 5.82 3.36 -9.84
N PRO A 255 5.95 3.88 -11.07
CA PRO A 255 6.92 4.93 -11.41
C PRO A 255 6.85 6.21 -10.56
N TRP A 256 5.71 6.52 -9.96
CA TRP A 256 5.49 7.71 -9.12
C TRP A 256 5.63 7.45 -7.61
N MET A 257 6.13 6.29 -7.23
CA MET A 257 6.37 5.90 -5.83
C MET A 257 7.82 5.46 -5.65
N LYS A 258 8.46 5.85 -4.54
CA LYS A 258 9.84 5.43 -4.22
C LYS A 258 10.00 5.15 -2.74
N MET A 259 10.68 4.05 -2.43
CA MET A 259 11.05 3.68 -1.06
C MET A 259 12.48 4.08 -0.73
N SER A 260 12.72 4.40 0.53
CA SER A 260 14.06 4.51 1.11
C SER A 260 14.07 3.99 2.55
N VAL A 261 15.26 3.72 3.07
CA VAL A 261 15.44 3.21 4.44
C VAL A 261 16.10 4.28 5.30
N ARG A 262 15.43 4.67 6.39
CA ARG A 262 15.97 5.56 7.41
C ARG A 262 16.63 4.81 8.55
N ASN A 263 17.58 5.46 9.22
CA ASN A 263 18.17 4.95 10.45
C ASN A 263 17.11 4.92 11.56
N PRO A 264 16.92 3.77 12.25
CA PRO A 264 16.09 3.70 13.45
C PRO A 264 16.48 4.68 14.56
N GLU A 265 17.78 4.97 14.70
CA GLU A 265 18.34 5.80 15.76
C GLU A 265 18.44 7.29 15.39
N ASP A 266 18.44 7.58 14.10
CA ASP A 266 18.44 8.95 13.55
C ASP A 266 17.40 9.06 12.44
N PRO A 267 16.17 9.50 12.78
CA PRO A 267 15.06 9.55 11.84
C PRO A 267 15.28 10.43 10.60
N LEU A 268 16.32 11.28 10.60
CA LEU A 268 16.63 12.20 9.51
C LEU A 268 17.69 11.66 8.55
N SER A 269 18.40 10.57 8.88
CA SER A 269 19.39 9.97 8.00
C SER A 269 18.87 8.73 7.29
N THR A 270 19.26 8.58 6.02
CA THR A 270 19.08 7.35 5.25
C THR A 270 20.31 6.46 5.39
N ILE A 271 20.11 5.14 5.40
CA ILE A 271 21.19 4.17 5.64
C ILE A 271 21.63 3.41 4.38
N GLY A 272 21.07 3.74 3.22
CA GLY A 272 21.38 3.13 1.93
C GLY A 272 20.68 1.79 1.68
N TYR A 273 21.21 1.01 0.73
CA TYR A 273 20.57 -0.20 0.22
C TYR A 273 20.91 -1.45 1.03
N ASN A 274 20.01 -2.45 1.00
CA ASN A 274 20.14 -3.77 1.62
C ASN A 274 20.36 -3.76 3.14
N ARG A 275 20.09 -2.62 3.80
CA ARG A 275 20.14 -2.50 5.26
C ARG A 275 18.73 -2.45 5.82
N THR A 276 18.57 -3.06 6.99
CA THR A 276 17.30 -3.01 7.73
C THR A 276 17.15 -1.66 8.41
N GLY A 277 16.02 -1.01 8.23
CA GLY A 277 15.67 0.22 8.93
C GLY A 277 14.24 0.65 8.65
N GLY A 278 13.88 1.86 9.08
CA GLY A 278 12.52 2.36 8.93
C GLY A 278 12.20 2.68 7.48
N ILE A 279 11.00 2.34 7.03
CA ILE A 279 10.57 2.66 5.67
C ILE A 279 10.12 4.12 5.58
N ASN A 280 10.73 4.83 4.64
CA ASN A 280 10.31 6.14 4.16
C ASN A 280 9.76 6.00 2.75
N ILE A 281 8.67 6.69 2.46
CA ILE A 281 7.93 6.61 1.21
C ILE A 281 7.83 7.99 0.60
N ILE A 282 8.17 8.09 -0.67
CA ILE A 282 7.72 9.17 -1.54
C ILE A 282 6.57 8.63 -2.38
N ASP A 283 5.35 9.11 -2.15
CA ASP A 283 4.15 8.81 -2.95
C ASP A 283 3.66 10.11 -3.62
N LEU A 284 3.97 10.29 -4.90
CA LEU A 284 3.65 11.54 -5.58
C LEU A 284 2.15 11.68 -5.87
N ALA A 285 1.37 10.59 -5.83
CA ALA A 285 -0.09 10.67 -5.94
C ALA A 285 -0.73 11.40 -4.75
N ASN A 286 -0.06 11.45 -3.59
CA ASN A 286 -0.47 12.23 -2.41
C ASN A 286 -0.31 13.76 -2.56
N ILE A 287 -0.36 14.31 -3.77
CA ILE A 287 -0.10 15.73 -4.05
C ILE A 287 -0.98 16.68 -3.21
N ASN A 288 -2.24 16.30 -2.95
CA ASN A 288 -3.19 17.08 -2.16
C ASN A 288 -3.10 16.86 -0.64
N SER A 289 -2.24 15.95 -0.16
CA SER A 289 -1.97 15.67 1.26
C SER A 289 -0.49 15.87 1.59
N CYS A 290 0.26 14.79 1.85
CA CYS A 290 1.71 14.82 1.99
C CYS A 290 2.32 13.62 1.27
N SER A 291 3.24 13.90 0.34
CA SER A 291 3.90 12.88 -0.47
C SER A 291 5.10 12.23 0.21
N PHE A 292 5.60 12.80 1.30
CA PHE A 292 6.87 12.39 1.93
C PHE A 292 6.58 11.87 3.33
N ILE A 293 6.46 10.55 3.47
CA ILE A 293 5.95 9.91 4.68
C ILE A 293 7.02 9.00 5.29
N ALA A 294 7.25 9.15 6.60
CA ALA A 294 8.01 8.20 7.41
C ALA A 294 7.04 7.23 8.08
N THR A 295 7.01 5.98 7.64
CA THR A 295 6.09 4.96 8.16
C THR A 295 6.61 4.34 9.46
N GLN A 296 5.80 3.51 10.10
CA GLN A 296 6.22 2.67 11.23
C GLN A 296 6.59 1.25 10.79
N ASP A 297 6.81 1.03 9.50
CA ASP A 297 7.21 -0.27 8.99
C ASP A 297 8.74 -0.39 8.95
N LEU A 298 9.23 -1.59 9.23
CA LEU A 298 10.64 -1.98 9.16
C LEU A 298 10.86 -2.76 7.87
N GLY A 299 11.91 -2.43 7.12
CA GLY A 299 12.17 -3.10 5.85
C GLY A 299 13.58 -2.89 5.31
N LYS A 300 13.78 -3.39 4.09
CA LYS A 300 15.02 -3.28 3.30
C LYS A 300 14.67 -2.85 1.88
N VAL A 301 15.48 -1.97 1.30
CA VAL A 301 15.35 -1.53 -0.10
C VAL A 301 16.60 -1.93 -0.87
N SER A 302 16.42 -2.58 -2.01
CA SER A 302 17.46 -3.01 -2.94
C SER A 302 17.90 -1.86 -3.86
N LYS A 303 19.05 -2.03 -4.53
CA LYS A 303 19.59 -1.01 -5.45
C LYS A 303 18.69 -0.73 -6.66
N ASP A 304 17.91 -1.71 -7.10
CA ASP A 304 16.94 -1.59 -8.19
C ASP A 304 15.62 -0.95 -7.76
N GLY A 305 15.46 -0.60 -6.47
CA GLY A 305 14.26 0.00 -5.91
C GLY A 305 13.23 -1.01 -5.41
N SER A 306 13.44 -2.31 -5.63
CA SER A 306 12.62 -3.36 -5.00
C SER A 306 12.80 -3.35 -3.48
N PHE A 307 11.82 -3.81 -2.73
CA PHE A 307 11.88 -3.77 -1.27
C PHE A 307 11.15 -4.92 -0.59
N GLN A 308 11.47 -5.13 0.68
CA GLN A 308 10.82 -6.11 1.55
C GLN A 308 10.36 -5.44 2.84
N ILE A 309 9.15 -5.78 3.28
CA ILE A 309 8.61 -5.36 4.58
C ILE A 309 8.82 -6.50 5.58
N LEU A 310 9.63 -6.26 6.60
CA LEU A 310 9.99 -7.28 7.61
C LEU A 310 9.05 -7.26 8.82
N GLY A 311 8.36 -6.14 9.04
CA GLY A 311 7.46 -5.98 10.18
C GLY A 311 7.18 -4.51 10.48
N ARG A 312 6.82 -4.23 11.73
CA ARG A 312 6.65 -2.88 12.26
C ARG A 312 7.68 -2.62 13.35
N PHE A 313 8.02 -1.34 13.56
CA PHE A 313 8.76 -0.94 14.75
C PHE A 313 8.03 -1.41 16.00
N ASP A 314 8.71 -2.17 16.84
CA ASP A 314 8.33 -2.36 18.24
C ASP A 314 9.16 -1.41 19.13
N HIS A 315 8.73 -1.21 20.37
CA HIS A 315 9.43 -0.35 21.34
C HIS A 315 10.88 -0.81 21.63
N SER A 316 11.23 -2.07 21.32
CA SER A 316 12.60 -2.61 21.41
C SER A 316 13.52 -2.13 20.29
N ASP A 317 12.99 -1.87 19.09
CA ASP A 317 13.77 -1.53 17.90
C ASP A 317 14.36 -0.12 17.96
N ILE A 318 13.75 0.76 18.76
CA ILE A 318 14.20 2.14 19.00
C ILE A 318 15.41 2.17 19.97
N ARG A 319 15.68 1.08 20.71
CA ARG A 319 16.73 1.03 21.75
C ARG A 319 18.00 0.26 21.36
N GLY A 320 18.16 -0.13 20.09
CA GLY A 320 19.39 -0.78 19.62
C GLY A 320 19.66 -2.18 20.20
N CYS A 321 18.71 -2.79 20.89
CA CYS A 321 18.83 -4.12 21.48
C CYS A 321 17.97 -5.14 20.72
N ASN A 322 18.44 -5.55 19.54
CA ASN A 322 18.45 -6.96 19.06
C ASN A 322 18.55 -7.02 17.52
N LEU A 323 19.79 -7.07 17.02
CA LEU A 323 20.12 -7.79 15.78
C LEU A 323 21.12 -8.93 16.06
N MET A 324 21.15 -9.41 17.32
CA MET A 324 21.84 -10.64 17.72
C MET A 324 20.92 -11.47 18.63
N ALA A 325 19.95 -12.15 18.04
CA ALA A 325 19.32 -13.31 18.65
C ALA A 325 18.72 -14.21 17.55
N LEU A 326 19.57 -15.16 17.11
CA LEU A 326 19.32 -16.47 16.47
C LEU A 326 18.54 -16.52 15.15
#